data_AF-A0A4V0NH15-F1
#
_entry.id   AF-A0A4V0NH15-F1
#
_cell.length_a   1.000
_cell.length_b   1.000
_cell.length_c   1.000
_cell.angle_alpha   90.00
_cell.angle_beta   90.00
_cell.angle_gamma   90.00
#
_symmetry.space_group_name_H-M   'P 1'
#
loop_
_entity.id
_entity.type
_entity.pdbx_description
1 polymer ?
#
loop_
_entity_poly.entity_id
_entity_poly.type
_entity_poly.pdbx_seq_one_letter_code
_entity_poly.pdbx_strand_id
1 'polypeptide(L)'
;MDDPRYLRQVLLAEIGPEGQARLGAATARVLGGRGDGAPPLAREVAERYARGAGFGALAEGALDVDALAPADLVASPAARAVLAGARAALAEMRAALGRGGAGAGQGGAAEGKPS
;
A
#
# COMPACT_ATOMS: atom_id res chain seq x y z
N MET A 1 -1.85 24.12 -4.79
CA MET A 1 -1.94 22.68 -5.10
C MET A 1 -3.37 22.32 -4.74
N ASP A 2 -4.27 22.55 -5.68
CA ASP A 2 -5.72 22.60 -5.41
C ASP A 2 -6.46 21.78 -6.46
N ASP A 3 -6.10 20.50 -6.56
CA ASP A 3 -6.88 19.58 -7.40
C ASP A 3 -8.14 19.19 -6.61
N PRO A 4 -9.34 19.60 -7.06
CA PRO A 4 -10.58 19.34 -6.36
C PRO A 4 -10.89 17.84 -6.20
N ARG A 5 -10.23 16.96 -6.98
CA ARG A 5 -10.39 15.51 -6.88
C ARG A 5 -9.85 14.94 -5.56
N TYR A 6 -8.84 15.57 -4.96
CA TYR A 6 -8.19 15.09 -3.73
C TYR A 6 -8.56 15.89 -2.49
N LEU A 7 -9.44 16.89 -2.62
CA LEU A 7 -9.81 17.80 -1.54
C LEU A 7 -10.25 17.06 -0.27
N ARG A 8 -11.09 16.02 -0.41
CA ARG A 8 -11.56 15.23 0.74
C ARG A 8 -10.44 14.46 1.43
N GLN A 9 -9.42 14.01 0.69
CA GLN A 9 -8.28 13.29 1.24
C GLN A 9 -7.32 14.25 1.95
N VAL A 10 -7.05 15.42 1.35
CA VAL A 10 -6.24 16.49 1.93
C VAL A 10 -6.81 16.99 3.26
N LEU A 11 -8.13 16.95 3.44
CA LEU A 11 -8.79 17.32 4.70
C LEU A 11 -8.63 16.28 5.81
N LEU A 12 -8.16 15.06 5.51
CA LEU A 12 -7.86 14.06 6.54
C LEU A 12 -6.52 14.39 7.18
N ALA A 13 -6.49 14.43 8.52
CA ALA A 13 -5.27 14.71 9.29
C ALA A 13 -4.13 13.72 8.97
N GLU A 14 -4.49 12.51 8.56
CA GLU A 14 -3.56 11.44 8.22
C GLU A 14 -2.85 11.64 6.89
N ILE A 15 -3.42 12.43 5.99
CA ILE A 15 -2.87 12.71 4.66
C ILE A 15 -2.39 14.16 4.63
N GLY A 16 -3.29 15.13 4.79
CA GLY A 16 -2.95 16.54 4.67
C GLY A 16 -2.40 16.93 3.29
N PRO A 17 -2.07 18.22 3.07
CA PRO A 17 -1.44 18.67 1.84
C PRO A 17 -0.07 18.01 1.59
N GLU A 18 0.72 17.83 2.64
CA GLU A 18 2.04 17.21 2.55
C GLU A 18 1.97 15.71 2.21
N GLY A 19 1.02 14.97 2.78
CA GLY A 19 0.83 13.56 2.43
C GLY A 19 0.32 13.38 1.01
N GLN A 20 -0.55 14.28 0.54
CA GLN A 20 -0.96 14.27 -0.87
C GLN A 20 0.21 14.57 -1.81
N ALA A 21 1.09 15.51 -1.44
CA ALA A 21 2.32 15.78 -2.18
C ALA A 21 3.24 14.55 -2.22
N ARG A 22 3.41 13.85 -1.09
CA ARG A 22 4.19 12.60 -1.02
C ARG A 22 3.60 11.51 -1.91
N LEU A 23 2.28 11.32 -1.89
CA LEU A 23 1.59 10.36 -2.77
C LEU A 23 1.82 10.72 -4.24
N GLY A 24 1.63 11.98 -4.62
CA GLY A 24 1.86 12.45 -5.99
C GLY A 24 3.29 12.28 -6.49
N ALA A 25 4.29 12.33 -5.60
CA ALA A 25 5.68 12.05 -5.92
C ALA A 25 6.04 10.56 -5.91
N ALA A 26 5.20 9.70 -5.30
CA ALA A 26 5.47 8.29 -5.14
C ALA A 26 5.01 7.45 -6.34
N THR A 27 5.59 6.24 -6.44
CA THR A 27 5.18 5.19 -7.38
C THR A 27 4.58 4.03 -6.60
N ALA A 28 3.34 3.64 -6.90
CA ALA A 28 2.72 2.46 -6.30
C ALA A 28 3.05 1.19 -7.10
N ARG A 29 3.61 0.18 -6.43
CA ARG A 29 3.98 -1.11 -7.03
C ARG A 29 2.82 -2.12 -6.97
N VAL A 30 1.81 -1.93 -7.80
CA VAL A 30 0.52 -2.65 -7.71
C VAL A 30 0.08 -3.33 -9.02
N LEU A 31 0.90 -3.32 -10.07
CA LEU A 31 0.47 -3.83 -11.38
C LEU A 31 0.53 -5.37 -11.51
N GLY A 32 1.08 -6.07 -10.52
CA GLY A 32 1.49 -7.46 -10.67
C GLY A 32 2.73 -7.55 -11.58
N GLY A 33 3.62 -8.49 -11.30
CA GLY A 33 4.72 -8.87 -12.18
C GLY A 33 4.28 -9.84 -13.27
N ARG A 34 5.11 -9.96 -14.30
CA ARG A 34 4.92 -10.89 -15.40
C ARG A 34 5.19 -12.32 -14.92
N GLY A 35 4.13 -13.07 -14.62
CA GLY A 35 4.22 -14.47 -14.17
C GLY A 35 3.68 -14.71 -12.76
N ASP A 36 3.24 -13.67 -12.07
CA ASP A 36 2.79 -13.72 -10.67
C ASP A 36 1.47 -14.48 -10.47
N GLY A 37 0.78 -14.85 -11.54
CA GLY A 37 -0.49 -15.60 -11.49
C GLY A 37 -1.63 -14.86 -10.80
N ALA A 38 -1.43 -13.59 -10.39
CA ALA A 38 -2.42 -12.81 -9.67
C ALA A 38 -3.70 -12.64 -10.52
N PRO A 39 -4.90 -12.84 -9.95
CA PRO A 39 -6.16 -12.66 -10.66
C PRO A 39 -6.26 -11.23 -11.23
N PRO A 40 -6.74 -11.06 -12.48
CA PRO A 40 -6.89 -9.73 -13.10
C PRO A 40 -7.67 -8.73 -12.22
N LEU A 41 -8.67 -9.22 -11.48
CA LEU A 41 -9.47 -8.42 -10.57
C LEU A 41 -8.66 -7.83 -9.40
N ALA A 42 -7.68 -8.56 -8.86
CA ALA A 42 -6.85 -8.04 -7.77
C ALA A 42 -6.02 -6.85 -8.22
N ARG A 43 -5.43 -6.96 -9.42
CA ARG A 43 -4.71 -5.88 -10.07
C ARG A 43 -5.62 -4.68 -10.35
N GLU A 44 -6.80 -4.91 -10.94
CA GLU A 44 -7.74 -3.84 -11.26
C GLU A 44 -8.13 -3.03 -10.00
N VAL A 45 -8.44 -3.74 -8.92
CA VAL A 45 -8.77 -3.12 -7.63
C VAL A 45 -7.59 -2.33 -7.09
N ALA A 46 -6.38 -2.91 -7.07
CA ALA A 46 -5.18 -2.23 -6.57
C ALA A 46 -4.84 -0.97 -7.38
N GLU A 47 -4.89 -1.06 -8.72
CA GLU A 47 -4.73 0.09 -9.61
C GLU A 47 -5.75 1.19 -9.31
N ARG A 48 -7.03 0.82 -9.15
CA ARG A 48 -8.11 1.79 -8.92
C ARG A 48 -7.92 2.54 -7.60
N TYR A 49 -7.52 1.84 -6.54
CA TYR A 49 -7.21 2.46 -5.25
C TYR A 49 -5.96 3.33 -5.31
N ALA A 50 -4.88 2.88 -5.98
CA ALA A 50 -3.65 3.67 -6.12
C ALA A 50 -3.89 4.96 -6.92
N ARG A 51 -4.61 4.89 -8.05
CA ARG A 51 -5.01 6.10 -8.81
C ARG A 51 -5.93 7.00 -7.99
N GLY A 52 -6.87 6.42 -7.26
CA GLY A 52 -7.79 7.14 -6.39
C GLY A 52 -7.11 7.88 -5.23
N ALA A 53 -5.98 7.36 -4.73
CA ALA A 53 -5.14 8.04 -3.73
C ALA A 53 -4.24 9.13 -4.33
N GLY A 54 -4.10 9.18 -5.66
CA GLY A 54 -3.31 10.19 -6.35
C GLY A 54 -1.81 9.89 -6.41
N PHE A 55 -1.43 8.60 -6.51
CA PHE A 55 -0.05 8.25 -6.86
C PHE A 55 0.35 8.83 -8.22
N GLY A 56 1.57 9.35 -8.33
CA GLY A 56 2.06 9.94 -9.58
C GLY A 56 2.35 8.91 -10.68
N ALA A 57 2.76 7.70 -10.29
CA ALA A 57 3.03 6.61 -11.20
C ALA A 57 2.63 5.25 -10.59
N LEU A 58 2.46 4.26 -11.47
CA LEU A 58 2.22 2.87 -11.10
C LEU A 58 3.31 2.00 -11.74
N ALA A 59 3.76 0.97 -11.02
CA ALA A 59 4.78 0.03 -11.50
C ALA A 59 4.42 -1.41 -11.14
N GLU A 60 5.13 -2.36 -11.75
CA GLU A 60 5.07 -3.77 -11.40
C GLU A 60 5.51 -3.98 -9.94
N GLY A 61 4.80 -4.87 -9.25
CA GLY A 61 5.00 -5.22 -7.86
C GLY A 61 4.25 -6.49 -7.52
N ALA A 62 4.75 -7.24 -6.55
CA ALA A 62 4.18 -8.53 -6.18
C ALA A 62 2.76 -8.38 -5.63
N LEU A 63 1.83 -9.14 -6.20
CA LEU A 63 0.45 -9.27 -5.72
C LEU A 63 0.21 -10.71 -5.24
N ASP A 64 0.75 -11.02 -4.06
CA ASP A 64 0.54 -12.32 -3.42
C ASP A 64 -0.85 -12.37 -2.77
N VAL A 65 -1.80 -13.00 -3.46
CA VAL A 65 -3.18 -13.12 -2.97
C VAL A 65 -3.28 -14.01 -1.74
N ASP A 66 -2.44 -15.03 -1.62
CA ASP A 66 -2.50 -15.94 -0.47
C ASP A 66 -2.00 -15.23 0.79
N ALA A 67 -0.95 -14.43 0.69
CA ALA A 67 -0.47 -13.60 1.80
C ALA A 67 -1.44 -12.47 2.14
N LEU A 68 -2.00 -11.79 1.14
CA LEU A 68 -2.82 -10.60 1.35
C LEU A 68 -4.27 -10.93 1.70
N ALA A 69 -4.82 -12.03 1.20
CA ALA A 69 -6.19 -12.47 1.41
C ALA A 69 -6.24 -14.00 1.55
N PRO A 70 -5.79 -14.53 2.70
CA PRO A 70 -5.72 -15.96 2.93
C PRO A 70 -7.13 -16.57 2.94
N ALA A 71 -7.23 -17.82 2.51
CA ALA A 71 -8.50 -18.50 2.25
C ALA A 71 -9.31 -18.79 3.53
N ASP A 72 -8.65 -18.81 4.69
CA ASP A 72 -9.27 -18.95 6.01
C ASP A 72 -10.04 -17.68 6.42
N LEU A 73 -9.63 -16.51 5.92
CA LEU A 73 -10.29 -15.23 6.18
C LEU A 73 -11.44 -14.96 5.21
N VAL A 74 -11.24 -15.27 3.92
CA VAL A 74 -12.24 -15.03 2.87
C VAL A 74 -12.27 -16.23 1.94
N ALA A 75 -13.38 -16.97 1.92
CA ALA A 75 -13.48 -18.20 1.13
C ALA A 75 -13.71 -17.96 -0.37
N SER A 76 -14.45 -16.90 -0.74
CA SER A 76 -14.81 -16.63 -2.14
C SER A 76 -13.61 -16.12 -2.95
N PRO A 77 -13.23 -16.76 -4.08
CA PRO A 77 -12.08 -16.35 -4.89
C PRO A 77 -12.14 -14.89 -5.35
N ALA A 78 -13.32 -14.42 -5.77
CA ALA A 78 -13.49 -13.03 -6.21
C ALA A 78 -13.32 -12.05 -5.04
N ALA A 79 -13.88 -12.36 -3.86
CA ALA A 79 -13.72 -11.53 -2.68
C ALA A 79 -12.26 -11.50 -2.19
N ARG A 80 -11.53 -12.62 -2.30
CA ARG A 80 -10.09 -12.68 -2.02
C ARG A 80 -9.31 -11.77 -2.95
N ALA A 81 -9.59 -11.79 -4.26
CA ALA A 81 -8.94 -10.92 -5.22
C ALA A 81 -9.17 -9.43 -4.89
N VAL A 82 -10.41 -9.04 -4.56
CA VAL A 82 -10.73 -7.67 -4.14
C VAL A 82 -9.96 -7.28 -2.87
N LEU A 83 -9.97 -8.14 -1.85
CA LEU A 83 -9.28 -7.87 -0.59
C LEU A 83 -7.76 -7.76 -0.79
N ALA A 84 -7.17 -8.66 -1.57
CA ALA A 84 -5.75 -8.64 -1.87
C ALA A 84 -5.35 -7.34 -2.58
N GLY A 85 -6.10 -6.95 -3.62
CA GLY A 85 -5.84 -5.70 -4.34
C GLY A 85 -5.95 -4.46 -3.45
N ALA A 86 -6.99 -4.40 -2.61
CA ALA A 86 -7.18 -3.30 -1.67
C ALA A 86 -6.05 -3.21 -0.62
N ARG A 87 -5.62 -4.35 -0.08
CA ARG A 87 -4.52 -4.41 0.91
C ARG A 87 -3.17 -4.07 0.30
N ALA A 88 -2.90 -4.48 -0.93
CA ALA A 88 -1.69 -4.10 -1.65
C ALA A 88 -1.61 -2.58 -1.83
N ALA A 89 -2.69 -1.96 -2.33
CA ALA A 89 -2.74 -0.51 -2.49
C ALA A 89 -2.60 0.23 -1.13
N LEU A 90 -3.22 -0.29 -0.07
CA LEU A 90 -3.10 0.27 1.27
C LEU A 90 -1.66 0.19 1.81
N ALA A 91 -0.94 -0.91 1.54
CA ALA A 91 0.46 -1.05 1.93
C ALA A 91 1.33 0.04 1.26
N GLU A 92 1.14 0.27 -0.03
CA GLU A 92 1.83 1.34 -0.77
C GLU A 92 1.48 2.73 -0.22
N MET A 93 0.19 3.00 0.08
CA MET A 93 -0.22 4.27 0.70
C MET A 93 0.46 4.49 2.05
N ARG A 94 0.54 3.46 2.90
CA ARG A 94 1.22 3.55 4.19
C ARG A 94 2.71 3.79 4.03
N ALA A 95 3.35 3.14 3.06
CA ALA A 95 4.76 3.35 2.75
C ALA A 95 5.01 4.79 2.28
N ALA A 96 4.23 5.31 1.33
CA ALA A 96 4.35 6.67 0.81
C ALA A 96 4.10 7.75 1.87
N LEU A 97 3.23 7.47 2.84
CA LEU A 97 2.92 8.38 3.95
C LEU A 97 3.89 8.24 5.14
N GLY A 98 4.93 7.41 5.04
CA GLY A 98 5.92 7.21 6.12
C GLY A 98 5.38 6.44 7.33
N ARG A 99 4.28 5.69 7.16
CA ARG A 99 3.63 4.87 8.19
C ARG A 99 4.04 3.39 8.13
N GLY A 100 5.00 3.05 7.28
CA GLY A 100 5.58 1.72 7.17
C GLY A 100 6.79 1.56 8.09
N GLY A 101 6.57 1.36 9.39
CA GLY A 101 7.66 1.19 10.35
C GLY A 101 7.21 0.63 11.69
N ALA A 102 7.00 -0.69 11.77
CA ALA A 102 7.11 -1.46 13.00
C ALA A 102 7.42 -2.94 12.67
N GLY A 103 8.60 -3.42 13.08
CA GLY A 103 8.77 -4.83 13.46
C GLY A 103 9.80 -5.70 12.73
N ALA A 104 11.03 -5.24 12.47
CA ALA A 104 12.17 -6.15 12.35
C ALA A 104 13.47 -5.49 12.85
N GLY A 105 13.87 -5.86 14.07
CA GLY A 105 15.27 -5.89 14.52
C GLY A 105 16.04 -4.58 14.63
N GLN A 106 16.00 -3.97 15.81
CA GLN A 106 17.23 -3.52 16.47
C GLN A 106 17.01 -3.54 17.99
N GLY A 107 17.34 -4.69 18.57
CA GLY A 107 17.47 -4.88 20.00
C GLY A 107 18.61 -4.01 20.54
N GLY A 108 18.42 -3.54 21.77
CA GLY A 108 19.32 -2.64 22.44
C GLY A 108 20.73 -3.20 22.60
N ALA A 109 21.71 -2.34 22.38
CA ALA A 109 22.99 -2.46 23.05
C ALA A 109 22.83 -1.77 24.41
N ALA A 110 22.53 -2.59 25.42
CA ALA A 110 22.59 -2.20 26.81
C ALA A 110 24.03 -1.77 27.15
N GLU A 111 24.06 -0.60 27.76
CA GLU A 111 25.14 -0.02 28.54
C GLU A 111 25.82 -1.08 29.43
N GLY A 112 27.13 -1.27 29.22
CA GLY A 112 27.97 -2.17 30.00
C GLY A 112 29.33 -1.54 30.24
N LYS A 113 29.42 -0.72 31.30
CA LYS A 113 30.71 -0.46 31.97
C LYS A 113 31.08 -1.70 32.79
N PRO A 114 32.34 -2.13 32.74
CA PRO A 114 32.98 -2.69 33.91
C PRO A 114 34.26 -1.94 34.27
N SER A 115 34.32 -1.61 35.56
CA SER A 115 35.45 -1.48 36.49
C SER A 115 36.76 -0.83 36.03
#